data_AF-A0A9X4LWC1-F1
#
_entry.id   AF-A0A9X4LWC1-F1
#
_cell.length_a   1.000
_cell.length_b   1.000
_cell.length_c   1.000
_cell.angle_alpha   90.00
_cell.angle_beta   90.00
_cell.angle_gamma   90.00
#
_symmetry.space_group_name_H-M   'P 1'
#
loop_
_entity.id
_entity.type
_entity.pdbx_description
1 polymer ?
#
loop_
_entity_poly.entity_id
_entity_poly.type
_entity_poly.pdbx_seq_one_letter_code
_entity_poly.pdbx_strand_id
1 'polypeptide(L)'
;MTERRTLTFPGCQRAVDEVNLRATPLGEWLRPVWSQFNPDTNTTAVTFEVLTPEQIEAERVRRLDQARSAIRIRNFFARSPR
;
A
#
# COMPACT_ATOMS: atom_id res chain seq x y z
N MET A 1 14.27 -1.17 15.20
CA MET A 1 13.07 -0.48 15.72
C MET A 1 12.39 0.13 14.49
N THR A 2 11.14 -0.24 14.17
CA THR A 2 10.46 0.26 12.96
C THR A 2 9.83 1.61 13.28
N GLU A 3 10.19 2.64 12.51
CA GLU A 3 9.64 3.98 12.68
C GLU A 3 8.19 4.01 12.15
N ARG A 4 7.29 4.60 12.93
CA ARG A 4 5.88 4.79 12.55
C ARG A 4 5.56 6.27 12.42
N ARG A 5 4.87 6.64 11.34
CA ARG A 5 4.43 8.01 11.07
C ARG A 5 2.94 8.02 10.80
N THR A 6 2.22 8.98 11.37
CA THR A 6 0.79 9.17 11.09
C THR A 6 0.61 10.44 10.26
N LEU A 7 -0.06 10.31 9.12
CA LEU A 7 -0.44 11.42 8.26
C LEU A 7 -1.96 11.54 8.22
N THR A 8 -2.47 12.77 8.16
CA THR A 8 -3.91 13.05 8.10
C THR A 8 -4.25 13.63 6.74
N PHE A 9 -5.19 12.99 6.04
CA PHE A 9 -5.63 13.38 4.71
C PHE A 9 -7.07 13.88 4.74
N PRO A 10 -7.42 14.89 3.92
CA PRO A 10 -8.81 15.29 3.73
C PRO A 10 -9.51 14.27 2.83
N GLY A 11 -10.54 13.61 3.38
CA GLY A 11 -11.33 12.56 2.73
C GLY A 11 -10.62 11.22 2.57
N CYS A 12 -11.41 10.14 2.45
CA CYS A 12 -10.90 8.77 2.31
C CYS A 12 -10.17 8.54 0.98
N GLN A 13 -10.60 9.21 -0.09
CA GLN A 13 -10.05 9.00 -1.44
C GLN A 13 -8.58 9.43 -1.53
N ARG A 14 -8.22 10.59 -0.96
CA ARG A 14 -6.83 11.06 -0.93
C ARG A 14 -5.94 10.15 -0.09
N ALA A 15 -6.46 9.62 1.02
CA ALA A 15 -5.73 8.62 1.79
C ALA A 15 -5.45 7.37 0.95
N VAL A 16 -6.41 6.86 0.18
CA VAL A 16 -6.22 5.69 -0.70
C VAL A 16 -5.24 5.97 -1.84
N ASP A 17 -5.30 7.14 -2.45
CA ASP A 17 -4.40 7.52 -3.55
C ASP A 17 -2.94 7.69 -3.06
N GLU A 18 -2.74 8.21 -1.86
CA GLU A 18 -1.41 8.30 -1.23
C GLU A 18 -0.91 6.97 -0.68
N VAL A 19 -1.81 6.13 -0.16
CA VAL A 19 -1.49 4.78 0.31
C VAL A 19 -1.09 3.85 -0.84
N ASN A 20 -1.64 4.06 -2.04
CA ASN A 20 -1.45 3.10 -3.13
C ASN A 20 -0.11 3.21 -3.83
N LEU A 21 0.49 4.39 -3.98
CA LEU A 21 1.77 4.55 -4.66
C LEU A 21 2.26 5.98 -4.47
N ARG A 22 3.18 6.18 -3.53
CA ARG A 22 4.23 7.17 -3.70
C ARG A 22 5.43 6.76 -2.84
N ALA A 23 6.58 6.62 -3.49
CA ALA A 23 7.78 7.17 -2.87
C ALA A 23 7.36 8.58 -2.45
N THR A 24 7.28 8.83 -1.15
CA THR A 24 7.01 10.17 -0.66
C THR A 24 7.95 11.14 -1.39
N PRO A 25 7.62 12.44 -1.50
CA PRO A 25 8.60 13.42 -2.00
C PRO A 25 9.93 13.40 -1.23
N LEU A 26 9.98 12.72 -0.07
CA LEU A 26 11.15 12.46 0.77
C LEU A 26 11.93 11.18 0.39
N GLY A 27 11.51 10.42 -0.63
CA GLY A 27 12.18 9.20 -1.07
C GLY A 27 11.94 7.97 -0.18
N GLU A 28 11.06 8.06 0.81
CA GLU A 28 10.79 6.97 1.76
C GLU A 28 9.67 6.05 1.25
N TRP A 29 9.86 4.74 1.44
CA TRP A 29 8.83 3.73 1.19
C TRP A 29 8.03 3.50 2.47
N LEU A 30 6.75 3.84 2.41
CA LEU A 30 5.83 3.75 3.52
C LEU A 30 4.86 2.59 3.33
N ARG A 31 4.72 1.74 4.35
CA ARG A 31 3.70 0.69 4.38
C ARG A 31 2.54 1.12 5.27
N PRO A 32 1.30 1.25 4.75
CA PRO A 32 0.14 1.50 5.59
C PRO A 32 -0.06 0.33 6.57
N VAL A 33 -0.29 0.64 7.84
CA VAL A 33 -0.59 -0.38 8.87
C VAL A 33 -1.93 -0.17 9.54
N TRP A 34 -2.39 1.08 9.63
CA TRP A 34 -3.67 1.41 10.25
C TRP A 34 -4.27 2.64 9.60
N SER A 35 -5.60 2.72 9.52
CA SER A 35 -6.30 3.93 9.14
C SER A 35 -7.55 4.15 9.99
N GLN A 36 -7.89 5.41 10.23
CA GLN A 36 -9.09 5.84 10.94
C GLN A 36 -9.74 7.00 10.20
N PHE A 37 -11.02 6.86 9.89
CA PHE A 37 -11.82 7.93 9.31
C PHE A 37 -12.55 8.71 10.42
N ASN A 38 -12.50 10.03 10.35
CA ASN A 38 -13.27 10.94 11.17
C ASN A 38 -14.34 11.62 10.29
N PRO A 39 -15.64 11.30 10.48
CA PRO A 39 -16.73 11.86 9.68
C PRO A 39 -16.99 13.34 9.96
N ASP A 40 -16.77 13.82 11.19
CA ASP A 40 -17.10 15.19 11.61
C ASP A 40 -16.22 16.22 10.90
N THR A 41 -14.98 15.85 10.63
CA THR A 41 -13.98 16.69 9.95
C THR A 41 -13.71 16.22 8.51
N ASN A 42 -14.36 15.14 8.07
CA ASN A 42 -14.09 14.46 6.81
C ASN A 42 -12.58 14.22 6.60
N THR A 43 -11.91 13.69 7.61
CA THR A 43 -10.46 13.42 7.57
C THR A 43 -10.17 11.94 7.76
N THR A 44 -9.07 11.46 7.17
CA THR A 44 -8.58 10.10 7.37
C THR A 44 -7.15 10.18 7.90
N ALA A 45 -6.95 9.70 9.12
CA ALA A 45 -5.62 9.46 9.66
C ALA A 45 -5.12 8.10 9.17
N VAL A 46 -3.92 8.04 8.62
CA VAL A 46 -3.26 6.80 8.21
C VAL A 46 -1.91 6.72 8.89
N THR A 47 -1.69 5.63 9.60
CA THR A 47 -0.38 5.29 10.18
C THR A 47 0.38 4.40 9.22
N PHE A 48 1.62 4.80 8.96
CA PHE A 48 2.56 4.13 8.10
C PHE A 48 3.75 3.63 8.90
N GLU A 49 4.33 2.52 8.46
CA GLU A 49 5.66 2.07 8.84
C GLU A 49 6.66 2.48 7.77
N VAL A 50 7.75 3.12 8.19
CA VAL A 50 8.89 3.43 7.33
C VAL A 50 9.67 2.14 7.11
N LEU A 51 9.79 1.72 5.85
CA LEU A 51 10.52 0.51 5.49
C LEU A 51 12.02 0.81 5.34
N THR A 52 12.85 -0.08 5.87
CA THR A 52 14.29 -0.06 5.57
C THR A 52 14.56 -0.51 4.13
N PRO A 53 15.71 -0.20 3.53
CA PRO A 53 16.09 -0.68 2.20
C PRO A 53 15.91 -2.19 2.00
N GLU A 54 16.24 -2.99 2.99
CA GLU A 54 16.10 -4.45 2.96
C GLU A 54 14.63 -4.88 2.95
N GLN A 55 13.78 -4.19 3.71
CA GLN A 55 12.34 -4.43 3.74
C GLN A 55 11.65 -3.98 2.46
N ILE A 56 12.16 -2.93 1.81
CA ILE A 56 11.68 -2.46 0.50
C ILE A 56 11.91 -3.54 -0.54
N GLU A 57 13.09 -4.15 -0.58
CA GLU A 57 13.38 -5.20 -1.56
C GLU A 57 12.52 -6.43 -1.32
N ALA A 58 12.35 -6.85 -0.06
CA ALA A 58 11.45 -7.94 0.30
C ALA A 58 10.00 -7.66 -0.13
N GLU A 59 9.49 -6.44 0.09
CA GLU A 59 8.11 -6.07 -0.29
C GLU A 59 7.95 -5.96 -1.81
N ARG A 60 8.99 -5.50 -2.54
CA ARG A 60 9.00 -5.51 -4.01
C ARG A 60 8.90 -6.91 -4.57
N VAL A 61 9.73 -7.84 -4.06
CA VAL A 61 9.68 -9.25 -4.44
C VAL A 61 8.31 -9.84 -4.15
N ARG A 62 7.76 -9.59 -2.96
CA ARG A 62 6.40 -10.04 -2.57
C ARG A 62 5.32 -9.55 -3.54
N ARG A 63 5.36 -8.28 -3.93
CA ARG A 63 4.41 -7.69 -4.89
C ARG A 63 4.58 -8.26 -6.30
N LEU A 64 5.82 -8.48 -6.74
CA LEU A 64 6.12 -9.15 -8.01
C LEU A 64 5.55 -10.57 -8.06
N ASP A 65 5.71 -11.33 -6.98
CA ASP A 65 5.17 -12.69 -6.89
C ASP A 65 3.64 -12.70 -6.83
N GLN A 66 3.02 -11.72 -6.14
CA GLN A 66 1.58 -11.55 -6.11
C GLN A 66 1.03 -11.20 -7.51
N ALA A 67 1.69 -10.31 -8.26
CA ALA A 67 1.33 -9.97 -9.62
C ALA A 67 1.49 -11.16 -10.59
N ARG A 68 2.61 -11.89 -10.48
CA ARG A 68 2.86 -13.12 -11.26
C ARG A 68 1.79 -14.18 -10.99
N SER A 69 1.41 -14.36 -9.73
CA SER A 69 0.36 -15.29 -9.32
C SER A 69 -1.00 -14.90 -9.88
N ALA A 70 -1.36 -13.61 -9.84
CA ALA A 70 -2.59 -13.10 -10.43
C ALA A 70 -2.65 -13.34 -11.96
N ILE A 71 -1.54 -13.13 -12.67
CA ILE A 71 -1.43 -13.43 -14.12
C ILE A 71 -1.59 -14.93 -14.37
N ARG A 72 -0.94 -15.78 -13.57
CA ARG A 72 -1.04 -17.25 -13.70
C ARG A 72 -2.47 -17.73 -13.49
N ILE A 73 -3.16 -17.23 -12.47
CA ILE A 73 -4.57 -17.54 -12.19
C ILE A 73 -5.45 -17.11 -13.37
N ARG A 74 -5.27 -15.88 -13.85
CA ARG A 74 -6.02 -15.36 -15.02
C ARG A 74 -5.82 -16.25 -16.25
N ASN A 75 -4.60 -16.70 -16.51
CA ASN A 75 -4.28 -17.57 -17.64
C ASN A 75 -4.83 -19.00 -17.45
N PHE A 76 -4.92 -19.51 -16.23
CA PHE A 76 -5.52 -20.81 -15.93
C PHE A 76 -7.03 -20.81 -16.23
N PHE A 77 -7.74 -19.78 -15.79
CA PHE A 77 -9.17 -19.62 -16.07
C PHE A 77 -9.47 -19.26 -17.53
N ALA A 78 -8.57 -18.56 -18.23
CA ALA A 78 -8.71 -18.29 -19.66
C ALA A 78 -8.48 -19.53 -20.56
N ARG A 79 -7.79 -20.56 -20.06
CA ARG A 79 -7.44 -21.79 -20.81
C ARG A 79 -8.31 -23.00 -20.48
N SER A 80 -9.21 -22.89 -19.51
CA SER A 80 -10.22 -23.93 -19.24
C SER A 80 -11.58 -23.43 -19.75
N PRO A 81 -11.91 -23.65 -21.04
CA PRO A 81 -13.26 -23.37 -21.50
C PRO A 81 -14.22 -24.31 -20.78
N ARG A 82 -15.27 -23.74 -20.18
CA ARG A 82 -16.45 -24.51 -19.76
C ARG A 82 -17.15 -25.09 -20.98
#